data_AF-A0A2L1IPW5-F1
#
_entry.id   AF-A0A2L1IPW5-F1
#
_cell.length_a   1.000
_cell.length_b   1.000
_cell.length_c   1.000
_cell.angle_alpha   90.00
_cell.angle_beta   90.00
_cell.angle_gamma   90.00
#
_symmetry.space_group_name_H-M   'P 1'
#
loop_
_entity.id
_entity.type
_entity.pdbx_description
1 polymer ?
#
loop_
_entity_poly.entity_id
_entity_poly.type
_entity_poly.pdbx_seq_one_letter_code
_entity_poly.pdbx_strand_id
1 'polypeptide(L)'
;MDHFNFKLYTYMKYTLTCKSNFIYLSKVDKRFYSSKSTFSKLPYINTVPVLVLYKLADKSYINSFIDTLKDKRGIYSFINTVNGKQYIGSAKDLYLRLNEHLNNKKSNLLLQAAFDKYGLDKFNWIIYKYFTYESKIISHKSLTELETYYISIFDFNTLYNFSTLAHNNLGYKHTEESKLKISKPGKLNPMYAKSHTLETKNLISIKISKYPLGGRTLWYWLQFN
;
A
#
# COMPACT_ATOMS: atom_id res chain seq x y z
N MET A 1 20.92 1.33 33.20
CA MET A 1 21.64 0.40 32.30
C MET A 1 20.76 -0.83 32.20
N ASP A 2 19.79 -0.80 31.29
CA ASP A 2 18.83 -1.90 31.16
C ASP A 2 19.08 -2.63 29.84
N HIS A 3 19.48 -3.89 29.98
CA HIS A 3 19.63 -4.85 28.89
C HIS A 3 18.27 -5.10 28.23
N PHE A 4 18.02 -4.47 27.08
CA PHE A 4 16.91 -4.87 26.20
C PHE A 4 17.36 -5.99 25.27
N ASN A 5 16.88 -7.20 25.57
CA ASN A 5 16.96 -8.36 24.69
C ASN A 5 16.19 -8.10 23.39
N PHE A 6 16.90 -7.96 22.27
CA PHE A 6 16.28 -7.84 20.95
C PHE A 6 16.13 -9.22 20.30
N LYS A 7 14.88 -9.64 20.07
CA LYS A 7 14.55 -10.80 19.25
C LYS A 7 14.88 -10.50 17.78
N LEU A 8 15.77 -11.32 17.22
CA LEU A 8 16.11 -11.34 15.79
C LEU A 8 14.87 -11.74 14.97
N TYR A 9 14.41 -10.89 14.07
CA TYR A 9 13.42 -11.27 13.06
C TYR A 9 14.15 -11.57 11.74
N THR A 10 14.18 -12.84 11.37
CA THR A 10 14.77 -13.33 10.13
C THR A 10 13.84 -12.99 8.97
N TYR A 11 14.20 -11.98 8.17
CA TYR A 11 13.70 -11.85 6.80
C TYR A 11 14.71 -12.49 5.86
N MET A 12 14.20 -13.28 4.92
CA MET A 12 14.95 -13.99 3.87
C MET A 12 16.32 -13.35 3.54
N LYS A 13 17.38 -14.01 4.03
CA LYS A 13 18.82 -13.85 3.70
C LYS A 13 19.61 -12.62 4.18
N TYR A 14 19.14 -11.80 5.12
CA TYR A 14 19.98 -10.72 5.68
C TYR A 14 19.83 -10.57 7.19
N THR A 15 20.96 -10.50 7.90
CA THR A 15 21.00 -10.13 9.33
C THR A 15 21.32 -8.64 9.43
N LEU A 16 20.42 -7.87 10.05
CA LEU A 16 20.63 -6.45 10.35
C LEU A 16 21.35 -6.34 11.70
N THR A 17 22.56 -5.79 11.71
CA THR A 17 23.23 -5.36 12.94
C THR A 17 23.63 -3.90 12.80
N CYS A 18 23.23 -3.08 13.76
CA CYS A 18 23.54 -1.66 13.78
C CYS A 18 24.71 -1.39 14.73
N LYS A 19 25.80 -0.81 14.21
CA LYS A 19 26.85 -0.18 15.01
C LYS A 19 27.17 1.16 14.34
N SER A 20 26.90 2.26 15.06
CA SER A 20 27.32 3.64 14.75
C SER A 20 27.21 4.08 13.28
N ASN A 21 26.08 4.72 12.92
CA ASN A 21 25.80 5.53 11.72
C ASN A 21 26.16 4.99 10.32
N PHE A 22 26.61 3.74 10.18
CA PHE A 22 26.79 3.05 8.90
C PHE A 22 26.32 1.59 9.02
N ILE A 23 25.46 1.14 8.08
CA ILE A 23 25.01 -0.26 8.00
C ILE A 23 25.96 -1.01 7.05
N TYR A 24 26.71 -1.97 7.60
CA TYR A 24 27.56 -2.88 6.82
C TYR A 24 26.82 -4.19 6.54
N LEU A 25 26.79 -4.63 5.28
CA LEU A 25 26.26 -5.93 4.85
C LEU A 25 27.43 -6.87 4.51
N SER A 26 27.59 -7.97 5.24
CA SER A 26 28.51 -9.05 4.87
C SER A 26 27.74 -10.22 4.24
N LYS A 27 28.12 -10.63 3.02
CA LYS A 27 27.60 -11.83 2.34
C LYS A 27 28.09 -13.09 3.05
N VAL A 28 27.21 -14.06 3.26
CA VAL A 28 27.59 -15.46 3.53
C VAL A 28 27.43 -16.23 2.22
N ASP A 29 28.55 -16.56 1.59
CA ASP A 29 28.59 -17.39 0.39
C ASP A 29 28.34 -18.87 0.76
N LYS A 30 27.30 -19.47 0.16
CA LYS A 30 27.25 -20.92 -0.03
C LYS A 30 27.39 -21.20 -1.52
N ARG A 31 28.54 -21.78 -1.90
CA ARG A 31 28.86 -22.20 -3.26
C ARG A 31 27.93 -23.34 -3.69
N PHE A 32 27.29 -23.19 -4.85
CA PHE A 32 26.77 -24.30 -5.64
C PHE A 32 27.19 -24.09 -7.10
N TYR A 33 27.73 -25.13 -7.73
CA TYR A 33 28.31 -25.13 -9.08
C TYR A 33 27.25 -25.34 -10.18
N SER A 34 27.44 -24.63 -11.30
CA SER A 34 26.92 -24.83 -12.69
C SER A 34 25.39 -24.75 -12.89
N SER A 35 24.81 -24.17 -13.94
CA SER A 35 25.20 -24.06 -15.35
C SER A 35 24.66 -22.77 -16.01
N LYS A 36 25.35 -22.29 -17.07
CA LYS A 36 25.01 -21.15 -17.95
C LYS A 36 23.55 -20.66 -17.89
N SER A 37 23.33 -19.49 -17.31
CA SER A 37 22.13 -18.68 -17.54
C SER A 37 22.53 -17.39 -18.26
N THR A 38 21.97 -17.19 -19.44
CA THR A 38 21.97 -15.93 -20.18
C THR A 38 21.68 -14.76 -19.24
N PHE A 39 22.69 -13.91 -19.03
CA PHE A 39 22.61 -12.75 -18.14
C PHE A 39 21.80 -11.65 -18.85
N SER A 40 20.48 -11.74 -18.80
CA SER A 40 19.65 -10.56 -19.07
C SER A 40 19.95 -9.56 -17.96
N LYS A 41 20.47 -8.38 -18.35
CA LYS A 41 20.71 -7.25 -17.43
C LYS A 41 19.36 -6.79 -16.85
N LEU A 42 18.89 -7.43 -15.80
CA LEU A 42 17.84 -6.87 -14.95
C LEU A 42 18.48 -5.74 -14.14
N PRO A 43 17.88 -4.55 -14.08
CA PRO A 43 18.43 -3.43 -13.33
C PRO A 43 18.57 -3.82 -11.86
N TYR A 44 19.74 -3.58 -11.28
CA TYR A 44 20.02 -3.80 -9.86
C TYR A 44 18.98 -3.04 -9.01
N ILE A 45 18.08 -3.78 -8.37
CA ILE A 45 17.00 -3.19 -7.57
C ILE A 45 17.53 -2.92 -6.18
N ASN A 46 17.54 -1.65 -5.78
CA ASN A 46 17.78 -1.29 -4.40
C ASN A 46 16.46 -1.43 -3.62
N THR A 47 16.18 -2.61 -3.08
CA THR A 47 15.06 -2.81 -2.12
C THR A 47 15.40 -2.29 -0.73
N VAL A 48 16.59 -1.69 -0.56
CA VAL A 48 17.02 -1.08 0.69
C VAL A 48 16.16 0.15 0.95
N PRO A 49 15.52 0.24 2.12
CA PRO A 49 14.72 1.39 2.48
C PRO A 49 15.60 2.64 2.57
N VAL A 50 15.14 3.73 1.95
CA VAL A 50 15.79 5.04 2.04
C VAL A 50 15.44 5.72 3.36
N LEU A 51 14.21 5.51 3.84
CA LEU A 51 13.73 6.06 5.11
C LEU A 51 12.74 5.09 5.76
N VAL A 52 12.79 4.99 7.09
CA VAL A 52 11.88 4.16 7.90
C VAL A 52 11.33 4.99 9.06
N LEU A 53 10.01 5.07 9.15
CA LEU A 53 9.26 5.66 10.25
C LEU A 53 8.58 4.55 11.04
N TYR A 54 8.73 4.58 12.37
CA TYR A 54 8.26 3.49 13.25
C TYR A 54 7.19 3.95 14.26
N LYS A 55 7.19 5.24 14.66
CA LYS A 55 6.21 5.80 15.60
C LYS A 55 5.03 6.46 14.87
N LEU A 56 4.29 5.67 14.10
CA LEU A 56 3.21 6.18 13.25
C LEU A 56 2.02 6.79 14.01
N ALA A 57 1.83 6.41 15.28
CA ALA A 57 0.78 6.96 16.14
C ALA A 57 1.11 8.36 16.71
N ASP A 58 2.39 8.76 16.70
CA ASP A 58 2.81 10.06 17.23
C ASP A 58 2.84 11.10 16.12
N LYS A 59 1.88 12.03 16.15
CA LYS A 59 1.76 13.10 15.16
C LYS A 59 2.93 14.08 15.20
N SER A 60 3.51 14.34 16.37
CA SER A 60 4.68 15.21 16.50
C SER A 60 5.88 14.58 15.79
N TYR A 61 6.07 13.28 16.00
CA TYR A 61 7.09 12.50 15.30
C TYR A 61 6.86 12.49 13.78
N ILE A 62 5.64 12.30 13.28
CA ILE A 62 5.38 12.39 11.83
C ILE A 62 5.69 13.79 11.29
N ASN A 63 5.31 14.83 12.03
CA ASN A 63 5.54 16.21 11.62
C ASN A 63 7.03 16.57 11.53
N SER A 64 7.92 15.93 12.30
CA SER A 64 9.37 16.17 12.18
C SER A 64 9.95 15.73 10.83
N PHE A 65 9.19 14.98 10.01
CA PHE A 65 9.60 14.55 8.68
C PHE A 65 8.93 15.33 7.55
N ILE A 66 8.18 16.42 7.83
CA ILE A 66 7.50 17.21 6.81
C ILE A 66 8.46 17.61 5.68
N ASP A 67 9.59 18.24 5.99
CA ASP A 67 10.55 18.69 4.97
C ASP A 67 11.21 17.54 4.20
N THR A 68 11.26 16.36 4.82
CA THR A 68 11.79 15.16 4.19
C THR A 68 10.80 14.51 3.23
N LEU A 69 9.50 14.75 3.37
CA LEU A 69 8.45 13.98 2.68
C LEU A 69 7.55 14.83 1.79
N LYS A 70 7.28 16.06 2.21
CA LYS A 70 6.41 16.99 1.51
C LYS A 70 7.00 17.31 0.15
N ASP A 71 6.11 17.38 -0.83
CA ASP A 71 6.47 17.64 -2.22
C ASP A 71 7.46 16.61 -2.82
N LYS A 72 7.54 15.40 -2.24
CA LYS A 72 8.31 14.29 -2.80
C LYS A 72 7.39 13.20 -3.31
N ARG A 73 7.63 12.80 -4.56
CA ARG A 73 6.94 11.69 -5.23
C ARG A 73 7.69 10.41 -4.92
N GLY A 74 7.02 9.28 -4.79
CA GLY A 74 7.78 8.05 -4.50
C GLY A 74 6.96 6.79 -4.32
N ILE A 75 7.69 5.71 -4.07
CA ILE A 75 7.19 4.40 -3.70
C ILE A 75 7.44 4.19 -2.21
N TYR A 76 6.39 3.81 -1.50
CA TYR A 76 6.43 3.55 -0.07
C TYR A 76 5.77 2.21 0.25
N SER A 77 5.94 1.77 1.50
CA SER A 77 5.29 0.59 2.02
C SER A 77 4.92 0.74 3.50
N PHE A 78 3.81 0.11 3.90
CA PHE A 78 3.54 -0.16 5.32
C PHE A 78 3.85 -1.63 5.59
N ILE A 79 4.77 -1.92 6.50
CA ILE A 79 5.13 -3.28 6.89
C ILE A 79 4.57 -3.57 8.28
N ASN A 80 3.81 -4.64 8.39
CA ASN A 80 3.33 -5.17 9.67
C ASN A 80 4.44 -5.97 10.36
N THR A 81 4.88 -5.50 11.52
CA THR A 81 5.97 -6.13 12.29
C THR A 81 5.57 -7.47 12.93
N VAL A 82 4.28 -7.79 13.03
CA VAL A 82 3.79 -9.04 13.65
C VAL A 82 3.84 -10.22 12.67
N ASN A 83 3.40 -10.02 11.43
CA ASN A 83 3.26 -11.10 10.43
C ASN A 83 4.10 -10.89 9.17
N GLY A 84 4.76 -9.74 9.04
CA GLY A 84 5.58 -9.36 7.90
C GLY A 84 4.85 -9.05 6.60
N LYS A 85 3.52 -8.98 6.63
CA LYS A 85 2.75 -8.53 5.47
C LYS A 85 2.96 -7.05 5.23
N GLN A 86 2.86 -6.64 3.97
CA GLN A 86 3.08 -5.25 3.61
C GLN A 86 2.07 -4.70 2.59
N TYR A 87 1.82 -3.40 2.65
CA TYR A 87 1.13 -2.68 1.58
C TYR A 87 2.16 -1.90 0.79
N ILE A 88 2.12 -1.93 -0.53
CA ILE A 88 2.95 -1.10 -1.40
C ILE A 88 2.05 -0.07 -2.07
N GLY A 89 2.52 1.17 -2.13
CA GLY A 89 1.82 2.21 -2.87
C GLY A 89 2.77 3.26 -3.41
N SER A 90 2.24 4.08 -4.30
CA SER A 90 2.92 5.27 -4.79
C SER A 90 2.20 6.55 -4.41
N ALA A 91 2.94 7.66 -4.41
CA ALA A 91 2.41 8.98 -4.07
C ALA A 91 3.04 10.10 -4.91
N LYS A 92 2.26 11.15 -5.20
CA LYS A 92 2.79 12.43 -5.70
C LYS A 92 3.34 13.31 -4.58
N ASP A 93 2.80 13.15 -3.38
CA ASP A 93 3.29 13.77 -2.16
C ASP A 93 3.22 12.71 -1.08
N LEU A 94 4.38 12.27 -0.60
CA LEU A 94 4.52 11.21 0.38
C LEU A 94 3.96 11.62 1.74
N TYR A 95 4.10 12.88 2.14
CA TYR A 95 3.58 13.37 3.42
C TYR A 95 2.05 13.42 3.43
N LEU A 96 1.45 13.95 2.36
CA LEU A 96 0.01 13.99 2.17
C LEU A 96 -0.54 12.56 2.15
N ARG A 97 0.08 11.66 1.37
CA ARG A 97 -0.37 10.28 1.24
C ARG A 97 -0.31 9.51 2.56
N LEU A 98 0.76 9.68 3.34
CA LEU A 98 0.88 9.09 4.68
C LEU A 98 -0.30 9.54 5.55
N ASN A 99 -0.56 10.85 5.61
CA ASN A 99 -1.68 11.38 6.39
C ASN A 99 -3.05 10.91 5.90
N GLU A 100 -3.26 10.73 4.59
CA GLU A 100 -4.50 10.17 4.06
C GLU A 100 -4.75 8.73 4.55
N HIS A 101 -3.69 7.93 4.67
CA HIS A 101 -3.77 6.58 5.24
C HIS A 101 -4.02 6.63 6.74
N LEU A 102 -3.27 7.44 7.50
CA LEU A 102 -3.42 7.52 8.96
C LEU A 102 -4.80 8.05 9.38
N ASN A 103 -5.40 8.93 8.58
CA ASN A 103 -6.73 9.48 8.83
C ASN A 103 -7.87 8.72 8.11
N ASN A 104 -7.58 7.55 7.54
CA ASN A 104 -8.53 6.70 6.81
C ASN A 104 -9.38 7.44 5.75
N LYS A 105 -8.80 8.41 5.03
CA LYS A 105 -9.52 9.20 4.02
C LYS A 105 -9.54 8.55 2.64
N LYS A 106 -8.38 8.06 2.18
CA LYS A 106 -8.17 7.46 0.84
C LYS A 106 -7.23 6.27 0.93
N SER A 107 -7.56 5.30 1.77
CA SER A 107 -6.70 4.14 2.04
C SER A 107 -7.18 2.86 1.35
N ASN A 108 -6.27 1.89 1.27
CA ASN A 108 -6.61 0.50 1.02
C ASN A 108 -7.40 -0.09 2.21
N LEU A 109 -8.48 -0.81 1.94
CA LEU A 109 -9.38 -1.38 2.97
C LEU A 109 -8.70 -2.48 3.79
N LEU A 110 -7.91 -3.36 3.16
CA LEU A 110 -7.22 -4.46 3.84
C LEU A 110 -6.14 -3.93 4.77
N LEU A 111 -5.43 -2.86 4.36
CA LEU A 111 -4.49 -2.16 5.21
C LEU A 111 -5.19 -1.53 6.43
N GLN A 112 -6.35 -0.89 6.25
CA GLN A 112 -7.10 -0.29 7.36
C GLN A 112 -7.63 -1.34 8.33
N ALA A 113 -8.18 -2.45 7.80
CA ALA A 113 -8.57 -3.59 8.64
C ALA A 113 -7.38 -4.17 9.42
N ALA A 114 -6.17 -4.11 8.86
CA ALA A 114 -4.96 -4.53 9.55
C ALA A 114 -4.53 -3.51 10.62
N PHE A 115 -4.69 -2.21 10.39
CA PHE A 115 -4.50 -1.19 11.44
C PHE A 115 -5.45 -1.41 12.61
N ASP A 116 -6.74 -1.63 12.33
CA ASP A 116 -7.76 -1.91 13.36
C ASP A 116 -7.43 -3.19 14.14
N LYS A 117 -6.91 -4.22 13.46
CA LYS A 117 -6.60 -5.53 14.07
C LYS A 117 -5.34 -5.53 14.93
N TYR A 118 -4.26 -4.91 14.46
CA TYR A 118 -2.94 -5.04 15.09
C TYR A 118 -2.50 -3.80 15.87
N GLY A 119 -3.13 -2.64 15.63
CA GLY A 119 -2.65 -1.36 16.13
C GLY A 119 -1.59 -0.74 15.23
N LEU A 120 -1.57 0.59 15.19
CA LEU A 120 -0.68 1.35 14.32
C LEU A 120 0.79 1.29 14.77
N ASP A 121 1.04 1.03 16.06
CA ASP A 121 2.36 0.81 16.65
C ASP A 121 3.06 -0.46 16.13
N LYS A 122 2.30 -1.36 15.51
CA LYS A 122 2.84 -2.57 14.86
C LYS A 122 3.21 -2.37 13.40
N PHE A 123 3.12 -1.15 12.89
CA PHE A 123 3.47 -0.85 11.50
C PHE A 123 4.66 0.09 11.40
N ASN A 124 5.56 -0.24 10.47
CA ASN A 124 6.59 0.66 10.00
C ASN A 124 6.19 1.20 8.64
N TRP A 125 6.36 2.50 8.42
CA TRP A 125 6.23 3.11 7.10
C TRP A 125 7.60 3.32 6.49
N ILE A 126 7.79 2.80 5.29
CA ILE A 126 9.07 2.69 4.61
C ILE A 126 9.00 3.40 3.27
N ILE A 127 10.04 4.12 2.90
CA ILE A 127 10.19 4.69 1.57
C ILE A 127 11.29 3.94 0.84
N TYR A 128 10.92 3.27 -0.26
CA TYR A 128 11.89 2.58 -1.11
C TYR A 128 12.54 3.53 -2.10
N LYS A 129 11.79 4.51 -2.63
CA LYS A 129 12.31 5.48 -3.58
C LYS A 129 11.51 6.75 -3.54
N TYR A 130 12.18 7.90 -3.60
CA TYR A 130 11.52 9.19 -3.79
C TYR A 130 12.24 10.07 -4.80
N PHE A 131 11.53 11.09 -5.29
CA PHE A 131 11.95 12.03 -6.33
C PHE A 131 11.46 13.43 -5.96
N THR A 132 12.28 14.45 -6.22
CA THR A 132 11.93 15.87 -6.02
C THR A 132 11.26 16.45 -7.27
N TYR A 133 10.48 17.53 -7.13
CA TYR A 133 9.80 18.16 -8.28
C TYR A 133 10.74 18.66 -9.38
N GLU A 134 11.97 19.03 -9.02
CA GLU A 134 13.01 19.45 -9.99
C GLU A 134 13.40 18.31 -10.94
N SER A 135 13.24 17.05 -10.51
CA SER A 135 13.37 15.88 -11.39
C SER A 135 12.14 15.75 -12.30
N LYS A 136 12.07 16.63 -13.31
CA LYS A 136 10.95 16.89 -14.22
C LYS A 136 10.54 15.71 -15.13
N ILE A 137 10.95 14.47 -14.85
CA ILE A 137 10.94 13.35 -15.82
C ILE A 137 9.94 12.23 -15.46
N ILE A 138 9.30 12.26 -14.28
CA ILE A 138 8.40 11.16 -13.87
C ILE A 138 6.95 11.54 -14.16
N SER A 139 6.49 11.12 -15.34
CA SER A 139 5.07 11.15 -15.73
C SER A 139 4.23 10.31 -14.76
N HIS A 140 2.93 10.58 -14.64
CA HIS A 140 2.03 9.75 -13.82
C HIS A 140 2.05 8.27 -14.21
N LYS A 141 2.19 8.00 -15.51
CA LYS A 141 2.32 6.65 -16.05
C LYS A 141 3.54 5.92 -15.47
N SER A 142 4.67 6.60 -15.38
CA SER A 142 5.90 6.01 -14.82
C SER A 142 5.81 5.67 -13.33
N LEU A 143 5.01 6.41 -12.54
CA LEU A 143 4.85 6.11 -11.11
C LEU A 143 3.97 4.86 -10.89
N THR A 144 2.92 4.68 -11.68
CA THR A 144 2.07 3.48 -11.66
C THR A 144 2.82 2.23 -12.12
N GLU A 145 3.66 2.37 -13.16
CA GLU A 145 4.54 1.30 -13.63
C GLU A 145 5.56 0.90 -12.57
N LEU A 146 6.16 1.89 -11.89
CA LEU A 146 7.05 1.63 -10.75
C LEU A 146 6.32 0.94 -9.60
N GLU A 147 5.12 1.37 -9.23
CA GLU A 147 4.33 0.71 -8.19
C GLU A 147 4.04 -0.76 -8.54
N THR A 148 3.60 -1.00 -9.78
CA THR A 148 3.34 -2.35 -10.30
C THR A 148 4.59 -3.21 -10.25
N TYR A 149 5.74 -2.64 -10.63
CA TYR A 149 7.03 -3.31 -10.53
C TYR A 149 7.42 -3.62 -9.09
N TYR A 150 7.23 -2.69 -8.16
CA TYR A 150 7.51 -2.97 -6.75
C TYR A 150 6.57 -4.03 -6.17
N ILE A 151 5.29 -4.03 -6.56
CA ILE A 151 4.34 -5.07 -6.15
C ILE A 151 4.80 -6.45 -6.67
N SER A 152 5.29 -6.55 -7.90
CA SER A 152 5.70 -7.82 -8.51
C SER A 152 6.99 -8.43 -7.92
N ILE A 153 7.80 -7.63 -7.20
CA ILE A 153 9.01 -8.12 -6.51
C ILE A 153 8.66 -9.02 -5.33
N PHE A 154 7.53 -8.79 -4.66
CA PHE A 154 7.14 -9.50 -3.45
C PHE A 154 6.09 -10.57 -3.73
N ASP A 155 6.03 -11.59 -2.88
CA ASP A 155 4.96 -12.58 -2.95
C ASP A 155 3.61 -11.91 -2.64
N PHE A 156 2.66 -12.02 -3.57
CA PHE A 156 1.36 -11.37 -3.47
C PHE A 156 0.56 -11.80 -2.23
N ASN A 157 0.74 -13.03 -1.75
CA ASN A 157 0.06 -13.52 -0.54
C ASN A 157 0.50 -12.79 0.75
N THR A 158 1.66 -12.13 0.68
CA THR A 158 2.22 -11.30 1.75
C THR A 158 1.80 -9.84 1.62
N LEU A 159 1.01 -9.47 0.60
CA LEU A 159 0.59 -8.10 0.36
C LEU A 159 -0.83 -7.80 0.83
N TYR A 160 -1.04 -6.56 1.29
CA TYR A 160 -2.38 -5.99 1.50
C TYR A 160 -2.96 -5.36 0.22
N ASN A 161 -2.20 -5.34 -0.88
CA ASN A 161 -2.65 -4.86 -2.18
C ASN A 161 -3.79 -5.76 -2.73
N PHE A 162 -4.76 -5.16 -3.41
CA PHE A 162 -5.87 -5.90 -4.02
C PHE A 162 -5.53 -6.54 -5.36
N SER A 163 -4.53 -6.00 -6.05
CA SER A 163 -4.16 -6.39 -7.39
C SER A 163 -2.65 -6.33 -7.53
N THR A 164 -2.12 -7.19 -8.39
CA THR A 164 -0.72 -7.19 -8.81
C THR A 164 -0.38 -5.98 -9.68
N LEU A 165 -1.39 -5.36 -10.29
CA LEU A 165 -1.27 -4.13 -11.09
C LEU A 165 -1.80 -2.94 -10.30
N ALA A 166 -1.04 -1.84 -10.27
CA ALA A 166 -1.42 -0.60 -9.62
C ALA A 166 -2.42 0.26 -10.44
N HIS A 167 -2.93 -0.28 -11.55
CA HIS A 167 -3.88 0.44 -12.38
C HIS A 167 -5.19 0.71 -11.63
N ASN A 168 -5.68 1.93 -11.76
CA ASN A 168 -7.03 2.29 -11.40
C ASN A 168 -8.00 1.67 -12.41
N ASN A 169 -9.18 1.22 -11.97
CA ASN A 169 -10.25 0.75 -12.87
C ASN A 169 -10.87 1.89 -13.71
N LEU A 170 -10.21 3.05 -13.80
CA LEU A 170 -10.62 4.18 -14.62
C LEU A 170 -10.57 3.75 -16.09
N GLY A 171 -11.75 3.62 -16.70
CA GLY A 171 -11.91 3.14 -18.08
C GLY A 171 -12.20 1.64 -18.20
N TYR A 172 -12.32 0.89 -17.09
CA TYR A 172 -12.83 -0.48 -17.15
C TYR A 172 -14.26 -0.47 -17.68
N LYS A 173 -14.46 -1.11 -18.84
CA LYS A 173 -15.78 -1.34 -19.42
C LYS A 173 -16.17 -2.78 -19.11
N HIS A 174 -17.36 -2.98 -18.55
CA HIS A 174 -17.93 -4.32 -18.41
C HIS A 174 -17.94 -5.02 -19.77
N THR A 175 -17.58 -6.31 -19.78
CA THR A 175 -17.73 -7.14 -20.98
C THR A 175 -19.20 -7.19 -21.40
N GLU A 176 -19.47 -7.35 -22.69
CA GLU A 176 -20.84 -7.46 -23.19
C GLU A 176 -21.59 -8.62 -22.51
N GLU A 177 -20.91 -9.74 -22.25
CA GLU A 177 -21.47 -10.85 -21.47
C GLU A 177 -21.88 -10.44 -20.04
N SER A 178 -21.03 -9.65 -19.36
CA SER A 178 -21.35 -9.16 -18.01
C SER A 178 -22.52 -8.18 -18.04
N LYS A 179 -22.57 -7.28 -19.04
CA LYS A 179 -23.70 -6.36 -19.23
C LYS A 179 -24.99 -7.13 -19.43
N LEU A 180 -24.99 -8.15 -20.31
CA LEU A 180 -26.15 -9.00 -20.59
C LEU A 180 -26.64 -9.74 -19.34
N LYS A 181 -25.73 -10.19 -18.46
CA LYS A 181 -26.10 -10.82 -17.17
C LYS A 181 -26.72 -9.82 -16.20
N ILE A 182 -26.24 -8.58 -16.17
CA ILE A 182 -26.75 -7.50 -15.31
C ILE A 182 -28.09 -6.95 -15.82
N SER A 183 -28.27 -6.86 -17.15
CA SER A 183 -29.43 -6.25 -17.79
C SER A 183 -30.64 -7.18 -17.97
N LYS A 184 -30.62 -8.39 -17.39
CA LYS A 184 -31.74 -9.35 -17.51
C LYS A 184 -33.00 -8.77 -16.85
N PRO A 185 -34.12 -8.61 -17.58
CA PRO A 185 -35.35 -8.02 -17.03
C PRO A 185 -36.22 -9.06 -16.32
N GLY A 186 -37.08 -8.59 -15.40
CA GLY A 186 -38.12 -9.39 -14.77
C GLY A 186 -37.58 -10.68 -14.15
N LYS A 187 -38.26 -11.81 -14.38
CA LYS A 187 -37.92 -13.14 -13.85
C LYS A 187 -36.50 -13.64 -14.19
N LEU A 188 -35.89 -13.10 -15.25
CA LEU A 188 -34.52 -13.45 -15.64
C LEU A 188 -33.46 -12.73 -14.80
N ASN A 189 -33.85 -11.69 -14.07
CA ASN A 189 -32.98 -11.02 -13.12
C ASN A 189 -32.73 -11.96 -11.93
N PRO A 190 -31.47 -12.25 -11.55
CA PRO A 190 -31.16 -13.07 -10.38
C PRO A 190 -31.67 -12.46 -9.05
N MET A 191 -32.04 -11.18 -9.04
CA MET A 191 -32.65 -10.46 -7.92
C MET A 191 -34.18 -10.40 -7.98
N TYR A 192 -34.82 -10.98 -9.00
CA TYR A 192 -36.28 -11.00 -9.11
C TYR A 192 -36.91 -11.70 -7.90
N ALA A 193 -37.95 -11.08 -7.32
CA ALA A 193 -38.66 -11.55 -6.13
C ALA A 193 -37.79 -11.73 -4.86
N LYS A 194 -36.52 -11.30 -4.86
CA LYS A 194 -35.69 -11.28 -3.66
C LYS A 194 -35.89 -9.97 -2.90
N SER A 195 -36.46 -10.06 -1.70
CA SER A 195 -36.62 -8.93 -0.79
C SER A 195 -35.66 -9.08 0.39
N HIS A 196 -34.97 -8.00 0.76
CA HIS A 196 -34.15 -7.97 1.96
C HIS A 196 -35.02 -8.09 3.21
N THR A 197 -34.55 -8.84 4.22
CA THR A 197 -35.18 -8.89 5.54
C THR A 197 -35.17 -7.52 6.20
N LEU A 198 -36.09 -7.27 7.13
CA LEU A 198 -36.14 -6.01 7.88
C LEU A 198 -34.82 -5.72 8.61
N GLU A 199 -34.23 -6.76 9.20
CA GLU A 199 -32.91 -6.69 9.81
C GLU A 199 -31.82 -6.27 8.82
N THR A 200 -31.81 -6.86 7.62
CA THR A 200 -30.85 -6.49 6.57
C THR A 200 -31.05 -5.03 6.13
N LYS A 201 -32.30 -4.58 5.97
CA LYS A 201 -32.63 -3.19 5.64
C LYS A 201 -32.14 -2.23 6.73
N ASN A 202 -32.33 -2.57 8.00
CA ASN A 202 -31.85 -1.78 9.13
C ASN A 202 -30.31 -1.71 9.17
N LEU A 203 -29.62 -2.82 8.96
CA LEU A 203 -28.16 -2.84 8.89
C LEU A 203 -27.61 -2.02 7.72
N ILE A 204 -28.27 -2.06 6.57
CA ILE A 204 -27.95 -1.22 5.41
C ILE A 204 -28.14 0.26 5.77
N SER A 205 -29.27 0.62 6.38
CA SER A 205 -29.56 1.98 6.84
C SER A 205 -28.50 2.52 7.81
N ILE A 206 -28.13 1.72 8.83
CA ILE A 206 -27.10 2.07 9.81
C ILE A 206 -25.72 2.25 9.14
N LYS A 207 -25.37 1.40 8.17
CA LYS A 207 -24.09 1.54 7.46
C LYS A 207 -24.08 2.77 6.55
N ILE A 208 -25.18 3.07 5.88
CA ILE A 208 -25.33 4.27 5.06
C ILE A 208 -25.27 5.53 5.94
N SER A 209 -25.88 5.54 7.13
CA SER A 209 -25.81 6.70 8.03
C SER A 209 -24.42 6.90 8.64
N LYS A 210 -23.70 5.80 8.94
CA LYS A 210 -22.32 5.85 9.45
C LYS A 210 -21.31 6.31 8.39
N TYR A 211 -21.55 5.98 7.12
CA TYR A 211 -20.73 6.39 5.98
C TYR A 211 -21.63 6.91 4.87
N PRO A 212 -22.17 8.15 5.00
CA PRO A 212 -23.10 8.69 4.02
C PRO A 212 -22.44 8.59 2.64
N LEU A 213 -23.20 8.07 1.67
CA LEU A 213 -22.79 7.84 0.27
C LEU A 213 -22.30 9.12 -0.46
N GLY A 214 -22.21 10.26 0.23
CA GLY A 214 -21.49 11.46 -0.17
C GLY A 214 -20.00 11.53 0.25
N GLY A 215 -19.47 10.59 1.04
CA GLY A 215 -18.06 10.58 1.43
C GLY A 215 -17.08 10.20 0.32
N ARG A 216 -17.54 9.61 -0.79
CA ARG A 216 -16.69 9.19 -1.92
C ARG A 216 -16.88 9.94 -3.23
N THR A 217 -17.97 10.70 -3.38
CA THR A 217 -18.28 11.43 -4.64
C THR A 217 -18.46 12.94 -4.48
N LEU A 218 -18.76 13.47 -3.28
CA LEU A 218 -19.03 14.90 -3.09
C LEU A 218 -17.79 15.78 -2.84
N TRP A 219 -16.62 15.19 -2.55
CA TRP A 219 -15.38 15.95 -2.36
C TRP A 219 -14.87 16.64 -3.64
N TYR A 220 -15.38 16.27 -4.82
CA TYR A 220 -14.99 16.88 -6.09
C TYR A 220 -15.83 18.10 -6.50
N TRP A 221 -16.95 18.39 -5.82
CA TRP A 221 -17.88 19.46 -6.24
C TRP A 221 -17.81 20.74 -5.40
N LEU A 222 -17.20 20.70 -4.20
CA LEU A 222 -17.04 21.86 -3.31
C LEU A 222 -15.65 22.54 -3.41
N GLN A 223 -14.85 22.17 -4.42
CA GLN A 223 -13.50 22.74 -4.62
C GLN A 223 -13.39 23.57 -5.90
N PHE A 224 -14.50 23.82 -6.60
CA PHE A 224 -14.57 24.59 -7.85
C PHE A 224 -15.74 25.60 -7.91
N ASN A 225 -16.34 25.96 -6.78
CA ASN A 225 -17.23 27.12 -6.65
C ASN A 225 -16.88 27.89 -5.38
#